data_AF-A0A0M9EMR6-F1
#
_entry.id   AF-A0A0M9EMR6-F1
#
_cell.length_a   1.000
_cell.length_b   1.000
_cell.length_c   1.000
_cell.angle_alpha   90.00
_cell.angle_beta   90.00
_cell.angle_gamma   90.00
#
_symmetry.space_group_name_H-M   'P 1'
#
loop_
_entity.id
_entity.type
_entity.pdbx_description
1 polymer ?
#
loop_
_entity_poly.entity_id
_entity_poly.type
_entity_poly.pdbx_seq_one_letter_code
_entity_poly.pdbx_strand_id
1 'polypeptide(L)'
;MSATFTSDYIIIRAHESVKAVDLSIPGAQLGNLSTSASPFSGVCSQIMVHYKDSSPSSTYILNKDVKFPEDTNVLITMGGKTENKLMTTSLEKDEEVTWHRHNAS
;
A
#
# COMPACT_ATOMS: atom_id res chain seq x y z
N MET A 1 -5.82 8.32 11.07
CA MET A 1 -6.44 7.36 10.13
C MET A 1 -5.52 6.18 9.94
N SER A 2 -6.09 4.99 9.77
CA SER A 2 -5.33 3.77 9.52
C SER A 2 -6.11 2.73 8.72
N ALA A 3 -5.37 1.85 8.04
CA ALA A 3 -5.86 0.59 7.52
C ALA A 3 -5.50 -0.53 8.49
N THR A 4 -6.48 -1.34 8.88
CA THR A 4 -6.25 -2.57 9.63
C THR A 4 -6.28 -3.75 8.67
N PHE A 5 -5.18 -4.49 8.61
CA PHE A 5 -5.03 -5.76 7.91
C PHE A 5 -5.21 -6.91 8.91
N THR A 6 -5.94 -7.93 8.52
CA THR A 6 -6.31 -9.08 9.36
C THR A 6 -6.05 -10.38 8.61
N SER A 7 -4.83 -10.91 8.72
CA SER A 7 -4.42 -12.13 7.98
C SER A 7 -4.52 -11.98 6.46
N ASP A 8 -4.12 -10.82 5.94
CA ASP A 8 -4.27 -10.50 4.52
C ASP A 8 -2.99 -10.73 3.72
N TYR A 9 -3.11 -11.26 2.50
CA TYR A 9 -2.02 -11.24 1.53
C TYR A 9 -2.02 -9.91 0.79
N ILE A 10 -0.84 -9.30 0.64
CA ILE A 10 -0.69 -8.02 -0.04
C ILE A 10 -0.13 -8.25 -1.44
N ILE A 11 -0.79 -7.68 -2.43
CA ILE A 11 -0.38 -7.74 -3.83
C ILE A 11 -0.04 -6.33 -4.28
N ILE A 12 1.17 -6.12 -4.81
CA ILE A 12 1.60 -4.83 -5.36
C ILE A 12 1.53 -4.88 -6.89
N ARG A 13 0.73 -3.99 -7.48
CA ARG A 13 0.72 -3.73 -8.93
C ARG A 13 0.95 -2.26 -9.19
N ALA A 14 2.20 -1.89 -9.45
CA ALA A 14 2.61 -0.51 -9.59
C ALA A 14 3.28 -0.21 -10.94
N HIS A 15 3.37 1.07 -11.29
CA HIS A 15 4.14 1.54 -12.45
C HIS A 15 5.60 1.05 -12.41
N GLU A 16 6.21 0.84 -13.59
CA GLU A 16 7.57 0.29 -13.72
C GLU A 16 8.66 1.10 -12.97
N SER A 17 8.39 2.38 -12.68
CA SER A 17 9.28 3.25 -11.93
C SER A 17 9.32 2.95 -10.42
N VAL A 18 8.34 2.21 -9.88
CA VAL A 18 8.29 1.81 -8.48
C VAL A 18 9.24 0.63 -8.26
N LYS A 19 10.06 0.72 -7.21
CA LYS A 19 10.99 -0.32 -6.77
C LYS A 19 10.35 -1.16 -5.68
N ALA A 20 9.81 -0.51 -4.65
CA ALA A 20 9.21 -1.17 -3.51
C ALA A 20 8.13 -0.30 -2.85
N VAL A 21 7.22 -0.96 -2.16
CA VAL A 21 6.17 -0.38 -1.32
C VAL A 21 6.38 -0.92 0.10
N ASP A 22 6.38 -0.02 1.07
CA ASP A 22 6.53 -0.32 2.49
C ASP A 22 5.28 0.15 3.25
N LEU A 23 4.57 -0.80 3.87
CA LEU A 23 3.36 -0.52 4.65
C LEU A 23 3.66 -0.10 6.09
N SER A 24 4.93 0.10 6.46
CA SER A 24 5.37 0.34 7.85
C SER A 24 4.90 -0.75 8.83
N ILE A 25 4.58 -1.95 8.32
CA ILE A 25 4.31 -3.16 9.09
C ILE A 25 5.55 -4.05 8.95
N PRO A 26 6.09 -4.64 10.04
CA PRO A 26 7.25 -5.51 9.95
C PRO A 26 7.08 -6.61 8.90
N GLY A 27 8.02 -6.70 7.95
CA GLY A 27 7.99 -7.68 6.86
C GLY A 27 7.12 -7.30 5.65
N ALA A 28 6.37 -6.19 5.71
CA ALA A 28 5.49 -5.73 4.64
C ALA A 28 6.17 -4.74 3.68
N GLN A 29 7.45 -4.99 3.36
CA GLN A 29 8.16 -4.29 2.30
C GLN A 29 8.20 -5.20 1.07
N LEU A 30 7.47 -4.83 0.04
CA LEU A 30 7.23 -5.65 -1.14
C LEU A 30 7.72 -4.96 -2.39
N GLY A 31 8.30 -5.73 -3.31
CA GLY A 31 8.72 -5.22 -4.62
C GLY A 31 7.53 -4.88 -5.52
N ASN A 32 7.77 -4.13 -6.60
CA ASN A 32 6.74 -4.01 -7.64
C ASN A 32 6.43 -5.38 -8.27
N LEU A 33 5.16 -5.60 -8.65
CA LEU A 33 4.65 -6.84 -9.24
C LEU A 33 4.91 -8.07 -8.36
N SER A 34 4.79 -7.89 -7.05
CA SER A 34 5.00 -8.96 -6.07
C SER A 34 3.78 -9.18 -5.18
N THR A 35 3.70 -10.39 -4.63
CA THR A 35 2.75 -10.76 -3.59
C THR A 35 3.55 -11.11 -2.34
N SER A 36 3.02 -10.81 -1.16
CA SER A 36 3.66 -11.21 0.08
C SER A 36 3.80 -12.73 0.21
N ALA A 37 4.90 -13.17 0.81
CA ALA A 37 5.16 -14.60 1.02
C ALA A 37 4.24 -15.22 2.09
N SER A 38 3.69 -14.39 2.97
CA SER A 38 2.80 -14.77 4.07
C SER A 38 1.71 -13.71 4.26
N PRO A 39 0.59 -14.05 4.90
CA PRO A 39 -0.42 -13.06 5.28
C PRO A 39 0.11 -12.16 6.41
N PHE A 40 -0.36 -10.91 6.46
CA PHE A 40 -0.03 -9.96 7.51
C PHE A 40 -1.24 -9.63 8.38
N SER A 41 -0.96 -9.35 9.64
CA SER A 41 -1.90 -8.71 10.56
C SER A 41 -1.23 -7.48 11.13
N GLY A 42 -1.92 -6.34 11.10
CA GLY A 42 -1.35 -5.10 11.60
C GLY A 42 -2.14 -3.86 11.23
N VAL A 43 -1.72 -2.74 11.79
CA VAL A 43 -2.30 -1.42 11.53
C VAL A 43 -1.29 -0.59 10.74
N CYS A 44 -1.70 -0.11 9.57
CA CYS A 44 -0.92 0.71 8.67
C CYS A 44 -1.50 2.13 8.66
N SER A 45 -0.75 3.10 9.19
CA SER A 45 -1.14 4.52 9.16
C SER A 45 -0.63 5.25 7.92
N GLN A 46 0.39 4.71 7.25
CA GLN A 46 1.02 5.29 6.08
C GLN A 46 1.65 4.24 5.17
N ILE A 47 1.72 4.53 3.87
CA ILE A 47 2.44 3.74 2.88
C ILE A 47 3.61 4.56 2.35
N MET A 48 4.81 3.99 2.39
CA MET A 48 6.01 4.58 1.80
C MET A 48 6.33 3.92 0.45
N VAL A 49 6.64 4.75 -0.53
CA VAL A 49 6.87 4.32 -1.92
C VAL A 49 8.28 4.69 -2.32
N HIS A 50 9.05 3.67 -2.68
CA HIS A 50 10.42 3.80 -3.13
C HIS A 50 10.46 3.66 -4.65
N TYR A 51 10.99 4.67 -5.36
CA TYR A 51 11.14 4.64 -6.81
C TYR A 51 12.58 4.23 -7.20
N LYS A 52 12.75 3.58 -8.35
CA LYS A 52 14.02 2.97 -8.78
C LYS A 52 15.22 3.93 -8.75
N ASP A 53 15.01 5.19 -9.11
CA ASP A 53 16.07 6.20 -9.25
C ASP A 53 15.69 7.53 -8.58
N SER A 54 14.99 7.51 -7.44
CA SER A 54 14.64 8.76 -6.74
C SER A 54 14.69 8.63 -5.24
N SER A 55 15.43 9.58 -4.65
CA SER A 55 15.31 10.01 -3.26
C SER A 55 14.77 11.44 -3.25
N PRO A 56 13.80 11.79 -2.39
CA PRO A 56 13.22 10.98 -1.30
C PRO A 56 12.09 10.04 -1.74
N SER A 57 11.73 9.11 -0.85
CA SER A 57 10.52 8.28 -0.97
C SER A 57 9.27 9.14 -0.85
N SER A 58 8.14 8.64 -1.33
CA SER A 58 6.85 9.32 -1.18
C SER A 58 5.98 8.64 -0.13
N THR A 59 5.45 9.41 0.79
CA THR A 59 4.54 8.91 1.83
C THR A 59 3.09 9.16 1.42
N TYR A 60 2.23 8.18 1.63
CA TYR A 60 0.80 8.25 1.37
C TYR A 60 0.04 7.94 2.65
N ILE A 61 -1.01 8.69 2.94
CA ILE A 61 -1.82 8.57 4.15
C ILE A 61 -3.30 8.44 3.81
N LEU A 62 -4.08 7.87 4.72
CA LEU A 62 -5.53 7.77 4.58
C LEU A 62 -6.26 9.02 5.10
N ASN A 63 -7.50 9.22 4.64
CA ASN A 63 -8.43 10.23 5.16
C ASN A 63 -9.61 9.66 5.99
N LYS A 64 -9.75 8.33 6.03
CA LYS A 64 -10.67 7.59 6.90
C LYS A 64 -10.00 6.34 7.46
N ASP A 65 -10.55 5.80 8.55
CA ASP A 65 -10.18 4.45 9.00
C ASP A 65 -10.83 3.39 8.10
N VAL A 66 -10.09 2.32 7.81
CA VAL A 66 -10.59 1.13 7.12
C VAL A 66 -10.14 -0.12 7.85
N LYS A 67 -10.99 -1.14 7.84
CA LYS A 67 -10.63 -2.50 8.26
C LYS A 67 -10.89 -3.44 7.10
N PHE A 68 -9.83 -4.07 6.59
CA PHE A 68 -9.98 -5.11 5.60
C PHE A 68 -10.54 -6.39 6.25
N PRO A 69 -11.29 -7.23 5.53
CA PRO A 69 -11.83 -8.47 6.06
C PRO A 69 -10.74 -9.51 6.29
N GLU A 70 -11.02 -10.53 7.09
CA GLU A 70 -10.06 -11.60 7.34
C GLU A 70 -9.84 -12.50 6.11
N ASP A 71 -8.59 -13.00 5.98
CA ASP A 71 -8.16 -13.94 4.94
C ASP A 71 -8.41 -13.45 3.51
N THR A 72 -8.24 -12.14 3.27
CA THR A 72 -8.43 -11.53 1.95
C THR A 72 -7.13 -11.18 1.24
N ASN A 73 -7.22 -10.98 -0.07
CA ASN A 73 -6.14 -10.40 -0.84
C ASN A 73 -6.38 -8.89 -0.96
N VAL A 74 -5.44 -8.11 -0.44
CA VAL A 74 -5.46 -6.65 -0.63
C VAL A 74 -4.52 -6.29 -1.76
N LEU A 75 -5.10 -5.79 -2.85
CA LEU A 75 -4.38 -5.28 -4.00
C LEU A 75 -4.06 -3.81 -3.80
N ILE A 76 -2.78 -3.45 -3.91
CA ILE A 76 -2.29 -2.09 -3.91
C ILE A 76 -1.92 -1.69 -5.33
N THR A 77 -2.64 -0.72 -5.89
CA THR A 77 -2.40 -0.15 -7.21
C THR A 77 -1.92 1.29 -7.12
N MET A 78 -0.94 1.63 -7.94
CA MET A 78 -0.41 2.99 -8.01
C MET A 78 0.30 3.27 -9.33
N GLY A 79 0.20 4.51 -9.79
CA GLY A 79 1.02 4.97 -10.90
C GLY A 79 2.29 5.68 -10.46
N GLY A 80 2.96 6.25 -11.46
CA GLY A 80 4.33 6.71 -11.34
C GLY A 80 4.55 7.91 -10.40
N LYS A 81 5.78 8.43 -10.40
CA LYS A 81 6.27 9.47 -9.47
C LYS A 81 5.40 10.73 -9.33
N THR A 82 4.59 11.04 -10.33
CA THR A 82 3.74 12.25 -10.39
C THR A 82 2.35 12.04 -9.82
N GLU A 83 1.97 10.81 -9.48
CA GLU A 83 0.65 10.54 -8.93
C GLU A 83 0.53 10.90 -7.46
N ASN A 84 -0.59 11.54 -7.12
CA ASN A 84 -0.90 11.99 -5.77
C ASN A 84 -1.80 11.03 -5.01
N LYS A 85 -2.13 9.88 -5.62
CA LYS A 85 -3.01 8.87 -5.06
C LYS A 85 -2.41 7.48 -5.21
N LEU A 86 -2.74 6.61 -4.27
CA LEU A 86 -2.56 5.17 -4.33
C LEU A 86 -3.92 4.55 -3.98
N MET A 87 -4.25 3.42 -4.60
CA MET A 87 -5.48 2.70 -4.31
C MET A 87 -5.16 1.35 -3.66
N THR A 88 -6.00 0.96 -2.70
CA THR A 88 -6.00 -0.37 -2.10
C THR A 88 -7.39 -0.96 -2.22
N THR A 89 -7.50 -2.16 -2.76
CA THR A 89 -8.77 -2.86 -3.00
C THR A 89 -8.76 -4.22 -2.33
N SER A 90 -9.78 -4.54 -1.54
CA SER A 90 -10.05 -5.93 -1.12
C SER A 90 -10.65 -6.68 -2.30
N LEU A 91 -9.95 -7.68 -2.84
CA LEU A 91 -10.40 -8.38 -4.05
C LEU A 91 -11.70 -9.19 -3.85
N GLU A 92 -11.95 -9.61 -2.61
CA GLU A 92 -13.10 -10.44 -2.25
C GLU A 92 -14.37 -9.61 -1.98
N LYS A 93 -14.22 -8.33 -1.61
CA LYS A 93 -15.35 -7.44 -1.30
C LYS A 93 -15.50 -6.25 -2.25
N ASP A 94 -14.57 -6.07 -3.18
CA ASP A 94 -14.49 -4.92 -4.09
C ASP A 94 -14.50 -3.58 -3.32
N GLU A 95 -13.99 -3.58 -2.09
CA GLU A 95 -13.90 -2.37 -1.26
C GLU A 95 -12.63 -1.62 -1.60
N GLU A 96 -12.78 -0.43 -2.16
CA GLU A 96 -11.67 0.44 -2.54
C GLU A 96 -11.41 1.53 -1.52
N VAL A 97 -10.12 1.76 -1.26
CA VAL A 97 -9.64 2.84 -0.40
C VAL A 97 -8.55 3.62 -1.12
N THR A 98 -8.65 4.94 -1.07
CA THR A 98 -7.67 5.85 -1.65
C THR A 98 -6.76 6.42 -0.56
N TRP A 99 -5.46 6.35 -0.82
CA TRP A 99 -4.41 6.99 -0.03
C TRP A 99 -3.94 8.23 -0.77
N HIS A 100 -3.63 9.28 -0.03
CA HIS A 100 -3.23 10.57 -0.58
C HIS A 100 -1.78 10.85 -0.24
N ARG A 101 -1.02 11.33 -1.23
CA ARG A 101 0.38 11.70 -1.03
C ARG A 101 0.47 12.80 0.02
N HIS A 102 1.25 12.54 1.06
CA HIS A 102 1.59 13.50 2.09
C HIS A 102 2.83 14.27 1.64
N ASN A 103 2.65 15.53 1.27
CA ASN A 103 3.78 16.42 1.06
C ASN A 103 4.23 16.91 2.44
N ALA A 104 5.42 16.49 2.87
CA ALA A 104 6.04 17.06 4.07
C ALA A 104 6.28 18.55 3.80
N SER A 105 5.55 19.40 4.51
CA SER A 105 5.69 20.87 4.49
C SER A 105 6.93 21.32 5.26
#